data_AF-A0A3D5DLL0-F1
#
_entry.id   AF-A0A3D5DLL0-F1
#
_cell.length_a   1.000
_cell.length_b   1.000
_cell.length_c   1.000
_cell.angle_alpha   90.00
_cell.angle_beta   90.00
_cell.angle_gamma   90.00
#
_symmetry.space_group_name_H-M   'P 1'
#
loop_
_entity.id
_entity.type
_entity.pdbx_description
1 polymer ?
#
loop_
_entity_poly.entity_id
_entity_poly.type
_entity_poly.pdbx_seq_one_letter_code
_entity_poly.pdbx_strand_id
1 'polypeptide(L)' 'MKVSVSLPEDDVEFLDSYAQAQGIESRSAVLHKAVGLLRASQLGNAYEEAWASWSASGDAEAWEAAVADGLGS' A
#
# COMPACT_ATOMS: atom_id res chain seq x y z
N MET A 1 -9.10 -5.64 19.23
CA MET A 1 -8.82 -7.02 19.70
C MET A 1 -7.36 -7.09 20.15
N LYS A 2 -7.05 -7.74 21.28
CA LYS A 2 -5.66 -7.93 21.74
C LYS A 2 -5.23 -9.36 21.41
N VAL A 3 -3.98 -9.52 20.97
CA VAL A 3 -3.37 -10.81 20.64
C VAL A 3 -2.01 -10.89 21.32
N SER A 4 -1.63 -12.10 21.76
CA SER A 4 -0.28 -12.38 22.26
C SER A 4 0.51 -13.05 21.15
N VAL A 5 1.71 -12.57 20.87
CA VAL A 5 2.58 -13.06 19.79
C VAL A 5 3.99 -13.25 20.32
N SER A 6 4.68 -14.27 19.79
CA SER A 6 6.11 -14.47 20.01
C SER A 6 6.84 -14.06 18.74
N LEU A 7 7.85 -13.20 18.87
CA LEU A 7 8.69 -12.72 17.78
C LEU A 7 10.17 -12.87 18.17
N PRO A 8 11.07 -13.13 17.21
CA PRO A 8 12.52 -12.97 17.40
C PRO A 8 12.87 -11.58 17.94
N GLU A 9 13.98 -11.48 18.68
CA GLU A 9 14.46 -10.21 19.25
C GLU A 9 14.73 -9.16 18.16
N ASP A 10 15.41 -9.55 17.09
CA ASP A 10 15.72 -8.68 15.95
C ASP A 10 14.47 -8.09 15.29
N ASP A 11 13.37 -8.86 15.22
CA ASP A 11 12.09 -8.39 14.67
C ASP A 11 11.48 -7.32 15.59
N VAL A 12 11.60 -7.48 16.91
CA VAL A 12 11.12 -6.49 17.88
C VAL A 12 11.96 -5.20 17.80
N GLU A 13 13.29 -5.33 17.70
CA GLU A 13 14.20 -4.20 17.54
C GLU A 13 13.91 -3.42 16.26
N PHE A 14 13.63 -4.12 15.16
CA PHE A 14 13.21 -3.50 13.91
C PHE A 14 11.92 -2.70 14.08
N LEU A 15 10.90 -3.28 14.72
CA LEU A 15 9.60 -2.61 14.94
C LEU A 15 9.77 -1.33 15.78
N ASP A 16 10.63 -1.36 16.80
CA ASP A 16 10.92 -0.20 17.64
C ASP A 16 11.66 0.91 16.90
N SER A 17 12.73 0.53 16.18
CA SER A 17 13.50 1.46 15.37
C SER A 17 12.64 2.11 14.30
N TYR A 18 11.77 1.33 13.65
CA TYR A 18 10.82 1.83 12.67
C TYR A 18 9.79 2.77 13.31
N ALA A 19 9.25 2.43 14.48
CA ALA A 19 8.32 3.28 15.21
C ALA A 19 8.94 4.64 15.52
N GLN A 20 10.17 4.65 16.04
CA GLN A 20 10.90 5.86 16.39
C GLN A 20 11.19 6.72 15.15
N ALA A 21 11.70 6.11 14.08
CA ALA A 21 12.04 6.83 12.85
C ALA A 21 10.83 7.46 12.15
N GLN A 22 9.64 6.87 12.31
CA GLN A 22 8.41 7.32 11.66
C GLN A 22 7.47 8.09 12.61
N GLY A 23 7.86 8.30 13.87
CA GLY A 23 7.02 8.96 14.88
C GLY A 23 5.72 8.19 15.18
N ILE A 24 5.74 6.86 15.10
CA ILE A 24 4.57 6.01 15.36
C ILE A 24 4.53 5.64 16.85
N GLU A 25 3.36 5.81 17.47
CA GLU A 25 3.21 5.77 18.93
C GLU A 25 3.32 4.37 19.57
N SER A 26 3.22 3.28 18.79
CA SER A 26 3.28 1.91 19.36
C SER A 26 3.70 0.82 18.37
N ARG A 27 4.28 -0.27 18.91
CA ARG A 27 4.56 -1.51 18.16
C ARG A 27 3.31 -2.07 17.48
N SER A 28 2.14 -2.02 18.15
CA SER A 28 0.87 -2.48 17.58
C SER A 28 0.46 -1.66 16.35
N ALA A 29 0.73 -0.35 16.34
CA ALA A 29 0.48 0.50 15.17
C ALA A 29 1.42 0.17 14.00
N VAL A 30 2.70 -0.10 14.29
CA VAL A 30 3.65 -0.59 13.27
C VAL A 30 3.24 -1.95 12.71
N LEU A 31 2.86 -2.90 13.57
CA LEU A 31 2.34 -4.21 13.14
C LEU A 31 1.05 -4.06 12.31
N HIS A 32 0.16 -3.15 12.68
CA HIS A 32 -1.04 -2.87 11.89
C HIS A 32 -0.70 -2.35 10.49
N LYS A 33 0.29 -1.45 10.38
CA LYS A 33 0.83 -0.99 9.10
C LYS A 33 1.44 -2.15 8.29
N ALA A 34 2.22 -3.01 8.93
CA ALA A 34 2.80 -4.18 8.27
C ALA A 34 1.73 -5.14 7.72
N VAL A 35 0.65 -5.38 8.47
CA VAL A 35 -0.52 -6.15 7.97
C VAL A 35 -1.15 -5.48 6.74
N GLY A 36 -1.25 -4.15 6.74
CA GLY A 36 -1.71 -3.39 5.57
C GLY A 36 -0.82 -3.60 4.35
N LEU A 37 0.50 -3.55 4.54
CA LEU A 37 1.48 -3.81 3.48
C LEU A 37 1.39 -5.24 2.94
N LEU A 38 1.19 -6.25 3.80
CA LEU A 38 0.98 -7.64 3.40
C LEU A 38 -0.31 -7.84 2.59
N ARG A 39 -1.36 -7.06 2.87
CA ARG A 39 -2.58 -7.08 2.05
C ARG A 39 -2.33 -6.40 0.70
N ALA A 40 -1.66 -5.25 0.71
CA ALA A 40 -1.35 -4.52 -0.51
C ALA A 40 -0.43 -5.32 -1.45
N SER A 41 0.53 -6.07 -0.91
CA SER A 41 1.43 -6.90 -1.72
C SER A 41 0.70 -8.03 -2.47
N GLN A 42 -0.52 -8.38 -2.06
CA GLN A 42 -1.36 -9.37 -2.75
C GLN A 42 -2.17 -8.76 -3.90
N LEU A 43 -2.22 -7.43 -4.03
CA LEU A 43 -3.02 -6.75 -5.04
C LEU A 43 -2.33 -6.64 -6.41
N GLY A 44 -1.04 -7.00 -6.52
CA GLY A 44 -0.26 -6.83 -7.76
C GLY A 44 -0.94 -7.40 -9.00
N ASN A 45 -1.31 -8.69 -8.95
CA ASN A 45 -1.97 -9.35 -10.07
C ASN A 45 -3.34 -8.72 -10.40
N ALA A 46 -4.10 -8.29 -9.38
CA ALA A 46 -5.39 -7.64 -9.60
C ALA A 46 -5.25 -6.27 -10.27
N TYR A 47 -4.21 -5.50 -9.92
CA TYR A 47 -3.88 -4.26 -10.62
C TYR A 47 -3.44 -4.50 -12.06
N GLU A 48 -2.61 -5.53 -12.30
CA GLU A 48 -2.19 -5.91 -13.65
C GLU A 48 -3.38 -6.29 -14.53
N GLU A 49 -4.28 -7.12 -14.03
CA GLU A 49 -5.50 -7.51 -14.73
C GLU A 49 -6.41 -6.31 -14.99
N ALA A 50 -6.59 -5.44 -13.99
CA ALA A 50 -7.40 -4.22 -14.13
C ALA A 50 -6.85 -3.28 -15.21
N TRP A 51 -5.53 -3.06 -15.24
CA TRP A 51 -4.90 -2.24 -16.26
C TRP A 51 -4.96 -2.87 -17.65
N ALA A 52 -4.76 -4.18 -17.77
CA ALA A 52 -4.89 -4.88 -19.04
C ALA A 52 -6.32 -4.80 -19.59
N SER A 53 -7.32 -5.01 -18.72
CA SER A 53 -8.74 -4.89 -19.07
C SER A 53 -9.11 -3.48 -19.52
N TRP A 54 -8.69 -2.46 -18.76
CA TRP A 54 -8.89 -1.05 -19.11
C TRP A 54 -8.26 -0.66 -20.45
N SER A 55 -7.03 -1.11 -20.68
CA SER A 55 -6.32 -0.82 -21.93
C SER A 55 -6.98 -1.48 -23.14
N ALA A 56 -7.64 -2.62 -22.93
CA ALA A 56 -8.35 -3.36 -23.98
C ALA A 56 -9.81 -2.89 -24.21
N SER A 57 -10.41 -2.14 -23.29
CA SER A 57 -11.82 -1.72 -23.37
C SER A 57 -12.06 -0.51 -24.28
N GLY A 58 -11.00 0.19 -24.71
CA GLY A 58 -11.10 1.47 -25.41
C GLY A 58 -11.35 2.67 -24.48
N ASP A 59 -11.57 2.41 -23.18
CA ASP A 59 -11.74 3.49 -22.20
C ASP A 59 -10.47 4.32 -22.06
N ALA A 60 -9.29 3.70 -22.19
CA ALA A 60 -8.01 4.41 -22.17
C ALA A 60 -7.97 5.56 -23.20
N GLU A 61 -8.38 5.30 -24.44
CA GLU A 61 -8.42 6.31 -25.51
C GLU A 61 -9.48 7.38 -25.25
N ALA A 62 -10.65 6.98 -24.74
CA ALA A 62 -11.73 7.91 -24.41
C ALA A 62 -11.33 8.89 -23.29
N TRP A 63 -10.58 8.44 -22.29
CA TRP A 63 -10.13 9.26 -21.17
C TRP A 63 -8.88 10.09 -21.47
N GLU A 64 -8.08 9.73 -22.48
CA GLU A 64 -6.88 10.47 -22.87
C GLU A 64 -7.20 11.93 -23.23
N ALA A 65 -8.35 12.19 -23.85
CA ALA A 65 -8.77 13.54 -24.22
C ALA A 65 -8.94 14.50 -23.03
N ALA A 66 -9.23 13.98 -21.83
CA ALA A 66 -9.46 14.77 -20.62
C ALA A 66 -8.18 15.00 -19.78
N VAL A 67 -7.05 14.40 -20.14
CA VAL A 67 -5.79 14.49 -19.36
C VAL A 67 -5.30 15.94 -19.19
N ALA A 68 -5.53 16.79 -20.19
CA ALA A 68 -5.07 18.19 -20.19
C ALA A 68 -6.13 19.20 -19.72
N ASP A 69 -7.32 18.74 -19.35
CA ASP A 69 -8.41 19.64 -18.96
C ASP A 69 -8.04 20.42 -17.69
N GLY A 70 -8.19 21.75 -17.76
CA GLY A 70 -7.87 22.64 -16.64
C GLY A 70 -6.38 22.92 -16.42
N LEU A 71 -5.48 22.35 -17.23
CA LEU A 71 -4.03 22.61 -17.18
C LEU A 71 -3.59 23.79 -18.07
N GLY A 72 -4.51 24.71 -18.40
CA GLY A 72 -4.21 25.91 -19.18
C GLY A 72 -2.99 26.66 -18.66
N SER A 73 -2.15 27.11 -19.60
CA SER A 73 -0.90 27.88 -19.37
C SER A 73 -1.06 29.02 -18.38
#